data_AF-A0A7D8IUF4-F1
#
_entry.id   AF-A0A7D8IUF4-F1
#
_cell.length_a   1.000
_cell.length_b   1.000
_cell.length_c   1.000
_cell.angle_alpha   90.00
_cell.angle_beta   90.00
_cell.angle_gamma   90.00
#
_symmetry.space_group_name_H-M   'P 1'
#
loop_
_entity.id
_entity.type
_entity.pdbx_description
1 polymer ?
#
loop_
_entity_poly.entity_id
_entity_poly.type
_entity_poly.pdbx_seq_one_letter_code
_entity_poly.pdbx_strand_id
1 'polypeptide(L)'
;MPRFAANLSMMFTEAPFIERFAAAAEAGFQAVEFLFPYDFAASEIKAQLSRHNLTLALFNTSAGDTAAGEWGRAALPGANTTRAPISIWLWNTLWRWNASRFTSWRA
;
A
#
# COMPACT_ATOMS: atom_id res chain seq x y z
N MET A 1 11.53 -9.27 17.80
CA MET A 1 10.08 -9.45 18.06
C MET A 1 9.32 -9.06 16.79
N PRO A 2 8.20 -9.72 16.42
CA PRO A 2 7.44 -9.36 15.23
C PRO A 2 6.96 -7.90 15.28
N ARG A 3 6.75 -7.32 14.10
CA ARG A 3 6.02 -6.07 13.92
C ARG A 3 4.84 -6.33 13.00
N PHE A 4 3.79 -5.56 13.17
CA PHE A 4 2.55 -5.72 12.44
C PHE A 4 2.30 -4.49 11.57
N ALA A 5 1.69 -4.71 10.41
CA ALA A 5 1.10 -3.65 9.59
C ALA A 5 -0.43 -3.77 9.72
N ALA A 6 -1.14 -2.65 9.80
CA ALA A 6 -2.59 -2.68 9.73
C ALA A 6 -3.04 -2.78 8.27
N ASN A 7 -3.88 -3.76 7.96
CA ASN A 7 -4.44 -3.91 6.62
C ASN A 7 -5.69 -3.03 6.47
N LEU A 8 -5.53 -1.84 5.89
CA LEU A 8 -6.58 -0.81 5.79
C LEU A 8 -7.70 -1.16 4.81
N SER A 9 -7.59 -2.28 4.08
CA SER A 9 -8.71 -2.84 3.30
C SER A 9 -9.65 -3.68 4.17
N MET A 10 -9.18 -4.20 5.31
CA MET A 10 -9.94 -5.07 6.22
C MET A 10 -10.19 -4.47 7.61
N MET A 11 -9.34 -3.54 8.05
CA MET A 11 -9.38 -2.89 9.36
C MET A 11 -9.81 -1.42 9.23
N PHE A 12 -10.39 -0.86 10.30
CA PHE A 12 -10.87 0.53 10.36
C PHE A 12 -11.91 0.85 9.27
N THR A 13 -12.70 -0.15 8.88
CA THR A 13 -13.67 -0.06 7.78
C THR A 13 -14.87 0.84 8.08
N GLU A 14 -15.05 1.20 9.36
CA GLU A 14 -15.98 2.19 9.88
C GLU A 14 -15.70 3.60 9.36
N ALA A 15 -14.47 3.88 8.90
CA ALA A 15 -14.05 5.17 8.35
C ALA A 15 -13.77 5.10 6.82
N PRO A 16 -13.86 6.23 6.08
CA PRO A 16 -13.36 6.34 4.71
C PRO A 16 -11.87 5.97 4.60
N PHE A 17 -11.46 5.33 3.48
CA PHE A 17 -10.11 4.77 3.32
C PHE A 17 -8.96 5.72 3.69
N ILE A 18 -9.07 6.99 3.30
CA ILE A 18 -8.02 7.99 3.50
C ILE A 18 -7.84 8.39 4.99
N GLU A 19 -8.87 8.18 5.82
CA GLU A 19 -8.85 8.45 7.26
C GLU A 19 -8.30 7.28 8.09
N ARG A 20 -8.32 6.05 7.54
CA ARG A 20 -7.83 4.83 8.21
C ARG A 20 -6.34 4.88 8.56
N PHE A 21 -5.57 5.73 7.88
CA PHE A 21 -4.17 6.02 8.20
C PHE A 21 -4.02 6.71 9.56
N ALA A 22 -4.97 7.56 9.96
CA ALA A 22 -4.98 8.16 11.30
C ALA A 22 -5.31 7.09 12.35
N ALA A 23 -6.41 6.37 12.16
CA ALA A 23 -6.87 5.32 13.07
C ALA A 23 -5.81 4.22 13.31
N ALA A 24 -5.06 3.82 12.27
CA ALA A 24 -3.98 2.86 12.40
C ALA A 24 -2.81 3.39 13.26
N ALA A 25 -2.41 4.65 13.07
CA ALA A 25 -1.34 5.27 13.87
C ALA A 25 -1.78 5.53 15.33
N GLU A 26 -3.04 5.91 15.54
CA GLU A 26 -3.64 6.08 16.87
C GLU A 26 -3.77 4.74 17.62
N ALA A 27 -4.04 3.64 16.89
CA ALA A 27 -3.97 2.27 17.40
C ALA A 27 -2.52 1.74 17.57
N GLY A 28 -1.49 2.58 17.37
CA GLY A 28 -0.09 2.26 17.63
C GLY A 28 0.64 1.50 16.51
N PHE A 29 0.04 1.32 15.33
CA PHE A 29 0.74 0.73 14.19
C PHE A 29 1.80 1.68 13.63
N GLN A 30 2.96 1.13 13.27
CA GLN A 30 4.05 1.87 12.61
C GLN A 30 4.11 1.58 11.09
N ALA A 31 3.25 0.68 10.61
CA ALA A 31 3.17 0.29 9.22
C ALA A 31 1.72 -0.02 8.81
N VAL A 32 1.44 0.11 7.52
CA VAL A 32 0.12 -0.17 6.91
C VAL A 32 0.28 -0.90 5.59
N GLU A 33 -0.76 -1.64 5.20
CA GLU A 33 -0.91 -2.26 3.90
C GLU A 33 -2.36 -2.15 3.43
N PHE A 34 -2.60 -2.31 2.13
CA PHE A 34 -3.95 -2.25 1.53
C PHE A 34 -3.91 -2.85 0.12
N LEU A 35 -5.02 -3.41 -0.34
CA LEU A 35 -5.04 -4.14 -1.61
C LEU A 35 -4.86 -3.20 -2.82
N PHE A 36 -5.81 -2.28 -3.05
CA PHE A 36 -5.93 -1.56 -4.32
C PHE A 36 -6.05 -0.04 -4.10
N PRO A 37 -4.96 0.74 -4.21
CA PRO A 37 -4.96 2.19 -3.97
C PRO A 37 -5.39 3.05 -5.18
N TYR A 38 -5.89 2.44 -6.26
CA TYR A 38 -5.89 3.05 -7.59
C TYR A 38 -6.90 4.19 -7.81
N ASP A 39 -7.87 4.35 -6.92
CA ASP A 39 -8.85 5.45 -6.95
C ASP A 39 -8.31 6.75 -6.30
N PHE A 40 -7.14 6.70 -5.66
CA PHE A 40 -6.52 7.83 -4.95
C PHE A 40 -5.22 8.26 -5.62
N ALA A 41 -4.90 9.56 -5.57
CA ALA A 41 -3.61 10.02 -6.07
C ALA A 41 -2.47 9.54 -5.16
N ALA A 42 -1.36 9.08 -5.75
CA ALA A 42 -0.18 8.63 -4.99
C ALA A 42 0.39 9.71 -4.05
N SER A 43 0.14 11.00 -4.34
CA SER A 43 0.44 12.15 -3.49
C SER A 43 -0.38 12.20 -2.21
N GLU A 44 -1.65 11.80 -2.23
CA GLU A 44 -2.55 11.80 -1.06
C GLU A 44 -2.14 10.69 -0.09
N ILE A 45 -1.92 9.47 -0.61
CA ILE A 45 -1.41 8.34 0.17
C ILE A 45 -0.05 8.68 0.78
N LYS A 46 0.87 9.30 0.00
CA LYS A 46 2.13 9.82 0.52
C LYS A 46 1.92 10.84 1.65
N ALA A 47 0.97 11.76 1.51
CA ALA A 47 0.69 12.76 2.52
C ALA A 47 0.22 12.11 3.83
N GLN A 48 -0.66 11.11 3.79
CA GLN A 48 -1.11 10.40 4.98
C GLN A 48 0.00 9.58 5.64
N LEU A 49 0.78 8.81 4.86
CA LEU A 49 1.95 8.08 5.37
C LEU A 49 2.95 9.03 6.06
N SER A 50 3.19 10.21 5.47
CA SER A 50 4.10 11.22 6.04
C SER A 50 3.53 11.88 7.30
N ARG A 51 2.24 12.25 7.29
CA ARG A 51 1.53 12.91 8.39
C ARG A 51 1.46 12.04 9.64
N HIS A 52 1.25 10.74 9.45
CA HIS A 52 1.06 9.77 10.54
C HIS A 52 2.32 8.92 10.83
N ASN A 53 3.47 9.25 10.22
CA ASN A 53 4.76 8.55 10.39
C ASN A 53 4.66 7.02 10.12
N LEU A 54 3.81 6.64 9.15
CA LEU A 54 3.54 5.25 8.80
C LEU A 54 4.44 4.78 7.66
N THR A 55 4.91 3.54 7.76
CA THR A 55 5.61 2.84 6.67
C THR A 55 4.60 2.06 5.82
N LEU A 56 4.60 2.26 4.50
CA LEU A 56 3.86 1.35 3.62
C LEU A 56 4.61 0.00 3.55
N ALA A 57 3.94 -1.09 3.91
CA ALA A 57 4.49 -2.44 3.89
C ALA A 57 4.20 -3.16 2.56
N LEU A 58 2.95 -3.13 2.11
CA LEU A 58 2.47 -3.87 0.94
C LEU A 58 1.28 -3.17 0.25
N PHE A 59 1.22 -3.29 -1.07
CA PHE A 59 -0.01 -3.10 -1.86
C PHE A 59 0.06 -3.97 -3.14
N ASN A 60 -1.09 -4.24 -3.76
CA ASN A 60 -1.17 -5.13 -4.93
C ASN A 60 -1.10 -4.35 -6.24
N THR A 61 -0.76 -5.06 -7.34
CA THR A 61 -1.09 -4.60 -8.70
C THR A 61 -2.61 -4.57 -8.91
N SER A 62 -3.08 -3.86 -9.94
CA SER A 62 -4.50 -3.84 -10.32
C SER A 62 -5.05 -5.26 -10.54
N ALA A 63 -6.26 -5.51 -10.04
CA ALA A 63 -6.98 -6.77 -10.22
C ALA A 63 -7.54 -6.96 -11.65
N GLY A 64 -7.62 -5.91 -12.46
CA GLY A 64 -8.41 -5.92 -13.69
C GLY A 64 -9.88 -5.59 -13.41
N ASP A 65 -10.79 -6.09 -14.26
CA ASP A 65 -12.24 -5.91 -14.08
C ASP A 65 -12.80 -6.99 -13.13
N THR A 66 -12.91 -6.66 -11.85
CA THR A 66 -13.47 -7.55 -10.82
C THR A 66 -14.98 -7.79 -10.97
N ALA A 67 -15.72 -6.94 -11.69
CA ALA A 67 -17.14 -7.15 -12.00
C ALA A 67 -17.33 -8.17 -13.14
N ALA A 68 -16.38 -8.22 -14.09
CA ALA A 68 -16.23 -9.30 -15.05
C ALA A 68 -15.56 -10.58 -14.46
N GLY A 69 -15.15 -10.54 -13.19
CA GLY A 69 -14.57 -11.68 -12.47
C GLY A 69 -13.03 -11.79 -12.56
N GLU A 70 -12.33 -10.77 -13.04
CA GLU A 70 -10.86 -10.77 -13.08
C GLU A 70 -10.22 -10.61 -11.69
N TRP A 71 -9.14 -11.35 -11.45
CA TRP A 71 -8.35 -11.31 -10.19
C TRP A 71 -6.85 -11.30 -10.47
N GLY A 72 -6.43 -10.34 -11.29
CA GLY A 72 -5.04 -10.13 -11.72
C GLY A 72 -4.74 -10.83 -13.05
N ARG A 73 -3.85 -10.20 -13.84
CA ARG A 73 -3.56 -10.62 -15.22
C ARG A 73 -2.12 -11.11 -15.45
N ALA A 74 -1.31 -11.21 -14.39
CA ALA A 74 0.14 -11.44 -14.49
C ALA A 74 0.56 -12.79 -15.11
N ALA A 75 -0.32 -13.79 -15.10
CA ALA A 75 -0.10 -15.11 -15.71
C ALA A 75 -0.74 -15.27 -17.10
N LEU A 76 -1.41 -14.24 -17.63
CA LEU A 76 -2.10 -14.31 -18.92
C LEU A 76 -1.14 -13.96 -20.07
N PRO A 77 -0.92 -14.86 -21.06
CA PRO A 77 -0.07 -14.57 -22.22
C PRO A 77 -0.56 -13.33 -22.99
N GLY A 78 0.36 -12.43 -23.31
CA GLY A 78 0.05 -11.19 -24.04
C GLY A 78 -0.63 -10.09 -23.24
N ALA A 79 -0.96 -10.29 -21.96
CA ALA A 79 -1.55 -9.26 -21.11
C ALA A 79 -0.50 -8.22 -20.70
N ASN A 80 -0.35 -7.16 -21.51
CA ASN A 80 0.48 -6.00 -21.16
C ASN A 80 -0.19 -5.18 -20.06
N THR A 81 0.46 -5.03 -18.90
CA THR A 81 -0.11 -4.42 -17.69
C THR A 81 -0.43 -2.93 -17.87
N THR A 82 -1.62 -2.66 -18.39
CA THR A 82 -2.25 -1.35 -18.54
C THR A 82 -3.38 -1.29 -17.49
N ARG A 83 -3.32 -0.47 -16.44
CA ARG A 83 -2.55 0.77 -16.23
C ARG A 83 -1.35 0.62 -15.27
N ALA A 84 -0.17 1.01 -15.74
CA ALA A 84 0.74 1.84 -14.95
C ALA A 84 0.53 3.32 -15.40
N PRO A 85 0.66 4.35 -14.53
CA PRO A 85 1.60 4.36 -13.42
C PRO A 85 1.09 5.00 -12.10
N ILE A 86 1.01 4.20 -11.02
CA ILE A 86 1.42 4.69 -9.67
C ILE A 86 2.95 4.98 -9.61
N SER A 87 3.64 4.58 -10.68
CA SER A 87 4.97 5.01 -11.12
C SER A 87 6.14 4.37 -10.38
N ILE A 88 7.29 4.52 -11.03
CA ILE A 88 8.60 4.13 -10.52
C ILE A 88 8.92 4.86 -9.20
N TRP A 89 8.19 5.94 -8.83
CA TRP A 89 8.37 6.63 -7.55
C TRP A 89 7.94 5.79 -6.35
N LEU A 90 6.78 5.13 -6.39
CA LEU A 90 6.28 4.39 -5.22
C LEU A 90 7.08 3.09 -5.00
N TRP A 91 7.49 2.43 -6.10
CA TRP A 91 8.48 1.35 -6.08
C TRP A 91 9.86 1.81 -5.57
N ASN A 92 10.40 2.93 -6.07
CA ASN A 92 11.67 3.47 -5.55
C ASN A 92 11.57 3.91 -4.09
N THR A 93 10.39 4.33 -3.61
CA THR A 93 10.20 4.69 -2.21
C THR A 93 10.18 3.45 -1.33
N LEU A 94 9.41 2.42 -1.70
CA LEU A 94 9.43 1.11 -1.04
C LEU A 94 10.82 0.45 -1.06
N TRP A 95 11.65 0.70 -2.08
CA TRP A 95 12.98 0.10 -2.18
C TRP A 95 14.07 0.95 -1.49
N ARG A 96 14.20 2.24 -1.82
CA ARG A 96 15.25 3.13 -1.27
C ARG A 96 15.00 3.57 0.17
N TRP A 97 13.74 3.78 0.58
CA TRP A 97 13.42 4.23 1.94
C TRP A 97 13.48 3.07 2.94
N ASN A 98 13.22 1.83 2.49
CA ASN A 98 13.51 0.63 3.27
C ASN A 98 15.00 0.29 3.31
N ALA A 99 15.79 0.45 2.24
CA ALA A 99 17.20 0.05 2.22
C ALA A 99 18.05 0.63 3.37
N SER A 100 17.77 1.86 3.82
CA SER A 100 18.47 2.51 4.94
C SER A 100 17.84 2.24 6.33
N ARG A 101 16.62 1.71 6.41
CA ARG A 101 15.96 1.31 7.66
C ARG A 101 15.99 -0.20 7.91
N PHE A 102 15.99 -1.05 6.89
CA PHE A 102 16.05 -2.51 7.03
C PHE A 102 17.39 -3.02 7.59
N THR A 103 18.44 -2.20 7.58
CA THR A 103 19.69 -2.48 8.30
C THR A 103 19.47 -2.52 9.83
N SER A 104 18.55 -1.75 10.39
CA SER A 104 18.11 -1.88 11.79
C SER A 104 16.94 -2.87 11.98
N TRP A 105 16.62 -3.68 10.96
CA TRP A 105 15.63 -4.76 11.03
C TRP A 105 16.28 -6.15 11.03
N ARG A 106 17.61 -6.23 11.11
CA ARG A 106 18.35 -7.47 11.40
C ARG A 106 18.63 -7.55 12.90
N ALA A 107 17.66 -8.08 13.65
CA ALA A 107 17.74 -8.44 15.06
C ALA A 107 16.87 -9.68 15.34
#